data_AF-A0A496X8A9-F1
#
_entry.id   AF-A0A496X8A9-F1
#
_cell.length_a   1.000
_cell.length_b   1.000
_cell.length_c   1.000
_cell.angle_alpha   90.00
_cell.angle_beta   90.00
_cell.angle_gamma   90.00
#
_symmetry.space_group_name_H-M   'P 1'
#
loop_
_entity.id
_entity.type
_entity.pdbx_description
1 polymer ?
#
loop_
_entity_poly.entity_id
_entity_poly.type
_entity_poly.pdbx_seq_one_letter_code
_entity_poly.pdbx_strand_id
1 'polypeptide(L)'
;MNFRQLFFPALLVLCGLTTNAIALEKIVGDVEEACANEIKTYCSQVTPGNGRLLACFYAHEDKLSGWCGHTLYESAIKLREVVAVLNYVAEECKDDILSNCAEVPMGTGLVMECLKANPDTVDDDCEKALAETSEIVKMTK
;
A
#
# COMPACT_ATOMS: atom_id res chain seq x y z
N MET A 1 5.18 -46.74 -12.82
CA MET A 1 6.24 -45.91 -13.43
C MET A 1 5.76 -44.47 -13.46
N ASN A 2 6.63 -43.55 -13.03
CA ASN A 2 6.37 -42.14 -12.68
C ASN A 2 5.90 -41.26 -13.85
N PHE A 3 4.85 -40.45 -13.65
CA PHE A 3 4.44 -39.38 -14.58
C PHE A 3 5.05 -38.00 -14.23
N ARG A 4 6.00 -37.96 -13.28
CA ARG A 4 6.59 -36.74 -12.68
C ARG A 4 7.74 -36.11 -13.51
N GLN A 5 7.69 -36.18 -14.84
CA GLN A 5 8.81 -35.69 -15.68
C GLN A 5 8.43 -35.12 -17.07
N LEU A 6 7.15 -35.02 -17.47
CA LEU A 6 6.83 -34.66 -18.88
C LEU A 6 6.21 -33.30 -19.15
N PHE A 7 6.15 -32.37 -18.19
CA PHE A 7 5.72 -30.98 -18.46
C PHE A 7 6.50 -29.94 -17.63
N PHE A 8 7.81 -29.85 -17.86
CA PHE A 8 8.59 -28.61 -17.76
C PHE A 8 8.72 -28.08 -19.21
N PRO A 9 8.66 -26.78 -19.57
CA PRO A 9 8.39 -25.55 -18.81
C PRO A 9 7.48 -24.58 -19.61
N ALA A 10 6.18 -24.48 -19.30
CA ALA A 10 5.30 -23.45 -19.89
C ALA A 10 4.38 -22.77 -18.86
N LEU A 11 4.55 -23.11 -17.57
CA LEU A 11 3.69 -22.63 -16.48
C LEU A 11 4.33 -21.50 -15.64
N LEU A 12 5.42 -20.90 -16.12
CA LEU A 12 6.18 -19.85 -15.42
C LEU A 12 5.85 -18.42 -15.88
N VAL A 13 4.70 -18.20 -16.52
CA VAL A 13 4.32 -16.88 -17.07
C VAL A 13 2.99 -16.33 -16.51
N LEU A 14 2.26 -17.07 -15.66
CA LEU A 14 0.92 -16.68 -15.20
C LEU A 14 0.81 -16.19 -13.74
N CYS A 15 1.93 -16.00 -13.03
CA CYS A 15 1.91 -15.43 -11.67
C CYS A 15 2.62 -14.07 -11.55
N GLY A 16 3.00 -13.45 -12.68
CA GLY A 16 3.85 -12.26 -12.70
C GLY A 16 3.18 -10.94 -13.13
N LEU A 17 1.84 -10.89 -13.21
CA LEU A 17 1.13 -9.68 -13.66
C LEU A 17 0.07 -9.28 -12.64
N THR A 18 0.47 -8.45 -11.67
CA THR A 18 -0.24 -7.25 -11.18
C THR A 18 0.59 -6.61 -10.07
N THR A 19 1.81 -6.13 -10.35
CA THR A 19 2.49 -5.22 -9.41
C THR A 19 2.08 -3.78 -9.74
N ASN A 20 0.82 -3.45 -9.44
CA ASN A 20 0.43 -2.06 -9.23
C ASN A 20 0.37 -1.86 -7.72
N ALA A 21 1.54 -1.85 -7.09
CA ALA A 21 1.64 -1.53 -5.68
C ALA A 21 1.81 -0.01 -5.58
N ILE A 22 0.82 0.60 -4.93
CA ILE A 22 0.53 2.04 -4.91
C ILE A 22 1.43 2.73 -3.87
N ALA A 23 1.69 4.03 -4.04
CA ALA A 23 2.40 5.05 -3.21
C ALA A 23 2.91 4.72 -1.78
N LEU A 24 2.26 3.84 -1.03
CA LEU A 24 2.73 3.33 0.26
C LEU A 24 4.05 2.53 0.14
N GLU A 25 4.34 1.94 -1.03
CA GLU A 25 5.61 1.21 -1.24
C GLU A 25 6.84 2.05 -0.92
N LYS A 26 6.83 3.34 -1.28
CA LYS A 26 7.99 4.20 -1.00
C LYS A 26 8.18 4.42 0.49
N ILE A 27 7.11 4.68 1.23
CA ILE A 27 7.17 4.89 2.69
C ILE A 27 7.71 3.62 3.38
N VAL A 28 7.22 2.45 2.95
CA VAL A 28 7.67 1.16 3.48
C VAL A 28 9.13 0.91 3.11
N GLY A 29 9.54 1.17 1.86
CA GLY A 29 10.91 1.03 1.40
C GLY A 29 11.89 1.93 2.15
N ASP A 30 11.54 3.20 2.36
CA ASP A 30 12.36 4.15 3.13
C ASP A 30 12.61 3.62 4.56
N VAL A 31 11.57 3.06 5.21
CA VAL A 31 11.68 2.44 6.54
C VAL A 31 12.50 1.15 6.51
N GLU A 32 12.28 0.27 5.54
CA GLU A 32 13.01 -1.00 5.42
C GLU A 32 14.51 -0.77 5.21
N GLU A 33 14.88 0.23 4.41
CA GLU A 33 16.26 0.62 4.19
C GLU A 33 16.88 1.22 5.47
N ALA A 34 16.21 2.21 6.07
CA ALA A 34 16.74 2.90 7.25
C ALA A 34 16.85 2.00 8.48
N CYS A 35 15.95 1.02 8.62
CA CYS A 35 15.87 0.09 9.73
C CYS A 35 16.46 -1.30 9.42
N ALA A 36 17.22 -1.47 8.33
CA ALA A 36 17.70 -2.77 7.89
C ALA A 36 18.48 -3.53 8.98
N ASN A 37 19.24 -2.81 9.81
CA ASN A 37 19.98 -3.40 10.92
C ASN A 37 19.06 -3.91 12.05
N GLU A 38 18.05 -3.12 12.41
CA GLU A 38 17.04 -3.45 13.42
C GLU A 38 16.17 -4.62 12.96
N ILE A 39 15.78 -4.62 11.68
CA ILE A 39 15.05 -5.72 11.05
C ILE A 39 15.83 -7.02 11.19
N LYS A 40 17.11 -7.00 10.82
CA LYS A 40 17.98 -8.18 10.90
C LYS A 40 18.22 -8.63 12.35
N THR A 41 18.40 -7.69 13.27
CA THR A 41 18.86 -7.99 14.64
C THR A 41 17.70 -8.37 15.55
N TYR A 42 16.57 -7.68 15.45
CA TYR A 42 15.45 -7.80 16.39
C TYR A 42 14.18 -8.38 15.75
N CYS A 43 13.98 -8.15 14.44
CA CYS A 43 12.73 -8.52 13.76
C CYS A 43 12.88 -9.63 12.70
N SER A 44 13.96 -10.41 12.72
CA SER A 44 14.27 -11.38 11.64
C SER A 44 13.26 -12.52 11.49
N GLN A 45 12.47 -12.79 12.53
CA GLN A 45 11.39 -13.78 12.51
C GLN A 45 10.01 -13.19 12.17
N VAL A 46 9.95 -11.87 11.96
CA VAL A 46 8.70 -11.17 11.66
C VAL A 46 8.42 -11.28 10.18
N THR A 47 7.27 -11.88 9.83
CA THR A 47 6.77 -11.84 8.45
C THR A 47 6.28 -10.42 8.12
N PRO A 48 6.76 -9.78 7.04
CA PRO A 48 6.32 -8.45 6.64
C PRO A 48 4.81 -8.34 6.38
N GLY A 49 4.30 -7.11 6.36
CA GLY A 49 2.89 -6.78 6.12
C GLY A 49 2.02 -6.73 7.38
N ASN A 50 0.79 -6.19 7.24
CA ASN A 50 -0.21 -6.04 8.30
C ASN A 50 0.32 -5.36 9.58
N GLY A 51 1.25 -4.42 9.45
CA GLY A 51 1.83 -3.71 10.59
C GLY A 51 2.71 -4.55 11.53
N ARG A 52 3.00 -5.83 11.21
CA ARG A 52 3.79 -6.70 12.10
C ARG A 52 5.20 -6.19 12.34
N LEU A 53 5.84 -5.64 11.30
CA LEU A 53 7.18 -5.08 11.43
C LEU A 53 7.19 -3.82 12.30
N LEU A 54 6.18 -2.96 12.15
CA LEU A 54 6.00 -1.80 13.02
C LEU A 54 5.75 -2.20 14.47
N ALA A 55 4.97 -3.26 14.72
CA ALA A 55 4.77 -3.80 16.06
C ALA A 55 6.08 -4.32 16.69
N CYS A 56 6.96 -4.92 15.88
CA CYS A 56 8.29 -5.31 16.34
C CYS A 56 9.16 -4.10 16.70
N PHE A 57 9.18 -3.06 15.87
CA PHE A 57 9.89 -1.82 16.20
C PHE A 57 9.38 -1.17 17.48
N TYR A 58 8.06 -1.17 17.70
CA TYR A 58 7.47 -0.69 18.95
C TYR A 58 7.91 -1.51 20.16
N ALA A 59 7.96 -2.84 20.05
CA ALA A 59 8.43 -3.72 21.13
C ALA A 59 9.93 -3.58 21.45
N HIS A 60 10.70 -3.03 20.52
CA HIS A 60 12.15 -2.82 20.63
C HIS A 60 12.53 -1.34 20.47
N GLU A 61 11.65 -0.42 20.86
CA GLU A 61 11.83 1.02 20.61
C GLU A 61 13.13 1.57 21.23
N ASP A 62 13.55 1.01 22.37
CA ASP A 62 14.78 1.37 23.07
C ASP A 62 16.06 0.86 22.38
N LYS A 63 15.90 0.01 21.35
CA LYS A 63 16.99 -0.59 20.57
C LYS A 63 17.12 -0.03 19.17
N LEU A 64 16.24 0.87 18.75
CA LEU A 64 16.28 1.47 17.43
C LEU A 64 17.46 2.46 17.32
N SER A 65 18.18 2.41 16.21
CA SER A 65 19.12 3.48 15.89
C SER A 65 18.41 4.81 15.68
N GLY A 66 19.12 5.92 15.89
CA GLY A 66 18.58 7.26 15.66
C GLY A 66 18.11 7.47 14.22
N TRP A 67 18.78 6.85 13.24
CA TRP A 67 18.37 6.92 11.83
C TRP A 67 17.06 6.16 11.59
N CYS A 68 16.94 4.91 12.06
CA CYS A 68 15.71 4.14 11.96
C CYS A 68 14.53 4.86 12.67
N GLY A 69 14.74 5.35 13.89
CA GLY A 69 13.73 6.09 14.64
C GLY A 69 13.29 7.38 13.95
N HIS A 70 14.23 8.15 13.39
CA HIS A 70 13.91 9.36 12.64
C HIS A 70 13.10 9.05 11.37
N THR A 71 13.52 8.06 10.58
CA THR A 71 12.80 7.67 9.36
C THR A 71 11.41 7.11 9.67
N LEU A 72 11.24 6.36 10.76
CA LEU A 72 9.91 5.92 11.22
C LEU A 72 9.00 7.10 11.54
N TYR A 73 9.52 8.13 12.23
CA TYR A 73 8.76 9.34 12.56
C TYR A 73 8.36 10.13 11.31
N GLU A 74 9.30 10.40 10.41
CA GLU A 74 9.05 11.11 9.15
C GLU A 74 8.04 10.34 8.28
N SER A 75 8.18 9.02 8.23
CA SER A 75 7.26 8.13 7.50
C SER A 75 5.85 8.17 8.07
N ALA A 76 5.71 8.24 9.39
CA ALA A 76 4.42 8.37 10.05
C ALA A 76 3.71 9.70 9.72
N ILE A 77 4.47 10.79 9.59
CA ILE A 77 3.93 12.10 9.16
C ILE A 77 3.41 12.00 7.72
N LYS A 78 4.24 11.52 6.80
CA LYS A 78 3.86 11.35 5.38
C LYS A 78 2.63 10.46 5.22
N LEU A 79 2.59 9.36 5.96
CA LEU A 79 1.44 8.46 5.93
C LEU A 79 0.16 9.15 6.41
N ARG A 80 0.24 9.98 7.47
CA ARG A 80 -0.92 10.74 7.96
C ARG A 80 -1.47 11.68 6.90
N GLU A 81 -0.61 12.38 6.18
CA GLU A 81 -1.02 13.28 5.08
C GLU A 81 -1.73 12.51 3.98
N VAL A 82 -1.17 11.37 3.56
CA VAL A 82 -1.79 10.49 2.56
C VAL A 82 -3.15 9.98 3.04
N VAL A 83 -3.27 9.56 4.31
CA VAL A 83 -4.54 9.09 4.88
C VAL A 83 -5.58 10.21 4.92
N ALA A 84 -5.20 11.45 5.24
CA ALA A 84 -6.12 12.58 5.22
C ALA A 84 -6.70 12.81 3.81
N VAL A 85 -5.86 12.71 2.78
CA VAL A 85 -6.27 12.81 1.37
C VAL A 85 -7.21 11.68 0.98
N LEU A 86 -6.88 10.44 1.35
CA LEU A 86 -7.73 9.29 1.05
C LEU A 86 -9.09 9.36 1.76
N ASN A 87 -9.13 9.88 2.99
CA ASN A 87 -10.38 10.10 3.71
C ASN A 87 -11.26 11.15 3.03
N TYR A 88 -10.65 12.22 2.50
CA TYR A 88 -11.39 13.20 1.70
C TYR A 88 -12.05 12.54 0.49
N VAL A 89 -11.29 11.77 -0.31
CA VAL A 89 -11.88 11.04 -1.45
C VAL A 89 -12.96 10.05 -1.01
N ALA A 90 -12.74 9.31 0.08
CA ALA A 90 -13.72 8.34 0.56
C ALA A 90 -15.04 8.97 1.01
N GLU A 91 -14.99 10.22 1.52
CA GLU A 91 -16.19 10.95 1.91
C GLU A 91 -16.93 11.50 0.68
N GLU A 92 -16.23 12.19 -0.22
CA GLU A 92 -16.85 12.78 -1.42
C GLU A 92 -17.35 11.69 -2.38
N CYS A 93 -16.62 10.59 -2.54
CA CYS A 93 -17.00 9.48 -3.42
C CYS A 93 -17.85 8.40 -2.73
N LYS A 94 -18.36 8.63 -1.53
CA LYS A 94 -19.00 7.57 -0.72
C LYS A 94 -20.14 6.87 -1.47
N ASP A 95 -21.04 7.64 -2.06
CA ASP A 95 -22.21 7.09 -2.74
C ASP A 95 -21.82 6.38 -4.04
N ASP A 96 -20.83 6.91 -4.76
CA ASP A 96 -20.25 6.29 -5.95
C ASP A 96 -19.52 4.98 -5.66
N ILE A 97 -18.81 4.90 -4.52
CA ILE A 97 -18.18 3.66 -4.08
C ILE A 97 -19.24 2.58 -3.85
N LEU A 98 -20.37 2.94 -3.23
CA LEU A 98 -21.45 2.00 -2.93
C LEU A 98 -22.25 1.59 -4.17
N SER A 99 -22.44 2.49 -5.12
CA SER A 99 -23.23 2.23 -6.33
C SER A 99 -22.41 1.52 -7.43
N ASN A 100 -21.14 1.90 -7.59
CA ASN A 100 -20.31 1.47 -8.71
C ASN A 100 -19.22 0.48 -8.32
N CYS A 101 -18.78 0.46 -7.05
CA CYS A 101 -17.59 -0.29 -6.60
C CYS A 101 -17.85 -1.25 -5.42
N ALA A 102 -19.10 -1.60 -5.13
CA ALA A 102 -19.46 -2.43 -3.98
C ALA A 102 -18.83 -3.85 -3.98
N GLU A 103 -18.51 -4.39 -5.15
CA GLU A 103 -17.88 -5.72 -5.28
C GLU A 103 -16.36 -5.68 -5.06
N VAL A 104 -15.75 -4.49 -4.98
CA VAL A 104 -14.31 -4.34 -4.82
C VAL A 104 -13.91 -4.72 -3.39
N PRO A 105 -12.95 -5.66 -3.20
CA PRO A 105 -12.48 -6.02 -1.88
C PRO A 105 -11.85 -4.84 -1.13
N MET A 106 -12.41 -4.51 0.03
CA MET A 106 -11.91 -3.48 0.93
C MET A 106 -10.47 -3.79 1.40
N GLY A 107 -9.68 -2.74 1.65
CA GLY A 107 -8.32 -2.85 2.19
C GLY A 107 -7.24 -3.27 1.18
N THR A 108 -7.59 -3.49 -0.08
CA THR A 108 -6.65 -3.85 -1.15
C THR A 108 -6.09 -2.64 -1.92
N GLY A 109 -6.66 -1.45 -1.68
CA GLY A 109 -6.36 -0.24 -2.46
C GLY A 109 -7.13 -0.14 -3.77
N LEU A 110 -7.86 -1.19 -4.18
CA LEU A 110 -8.46 -1.32 -5.52
C LEU A 110 -9.69 -0.43 -5.79
N VAL A 111 -10.27 0.17 -4.75
CA VAL A 111 -11.45 1.03 -4.89
C VAL A 111 -11.11 2.27 -5.73
N MET A 112 -9.89 2.77 -5.60
CA MET A 112 -9.42 3.94 -6.36
C MET A 112 -9.34 3.63 -7.86
N GLU A 113 -8.86 2.44 -8.26
CA GLU A 113 -8.89 2.01 -9.66
C GLU A 113 -10.32 1.86 -10.17
N CYS A 114 -11.23 1.32 -9.35
CA CYS A 114 -12.63 1.19 -9.74
C CYS A 114 -13.29 2.54 -10.02
N LEU A 115 -13.14 3.52 -9.13
CA LEU A 115 -13.69 4.87 -9.32
C LEU A 115 -13.14 5.51 -10.61
N LYS A 116 -11.83 5.40 -10.86
CA LYS A 116 -11.19 5.93 -12.07
C LYS A 116 -11.60 5.21 -13.36
N ALA A 117 -12.02 3.95 -13.28
CA ALA A 117 -12.48 3.18 -14.42
C ALA A 117 -13.93 3.49 -14.81
N ASN A 118 -14.67 4.22 -13.96
CA ASN A 118 -16.07 4.56 -14.18
C ASN A 118 -16.31 6.09 -14.12
N PRO A 119 -15.56 6.90 -14.91
CA PRO A 119 -15.61 8.36 -14.83
C PRO A 119 -16.99 8.95 -15.21
N ASP A 120 -17.77 8.25 -16.03
CA ASP A 120 -19.09 8.72 -16.49
C ASP A 120 -20.21 8.40 -15.48
N THR A 121 -19.92 7.68 -14.39
CA THR A 121 -20.93 7.25 -13.41
C THR A 121 -20.66 7.75 -12.00
N VAL A 122 -19.57 8.49 -11.80
CA VAL A 122 -19.30 9.21 -10.56
C VAL A 122 -19.95 10.59 -10.62
N ASP A 123 -20.30 11.15 -9.47
CA ASP A 123 -20.84 12.51 -9.40
C ASP A 123 -19.74 13.58 -9.51
N ASP A 124 -20.17 14.82 -9.72
CA ASP A 124 -19.26 15.98 -9.92
C ASP A 124 -18.32 16.20 -8.71
N ASP A 125 -18.79 15.92 -7.49
CA ASP A 125 -18.03 16.11 -6.26
C ASP A 125 -16.94 15.03 -6.14
N CYS A 126 -17.26 13.77 -6.44
CA CYS A 126 -16.30 12.69 -6.51
C CYS A 126 -15.30 12.88 -7.66
N GLU A 127 -15.73 13.29 -8.85
CA GLU A 127 -14.83 13.57 -9.98
C GLU A 127 -13.77 14.62 -9.59
N LYS A 128 -14.23 15.70 -8.95
CA LYS A 128 -13.35 16.76 -8.46
C LYS A 128 -12.38 16.23 -7.39
N ALA A 129 -12.85 15.47 -6.41
CA ALA A 129 -12.00 14.88 -5.39
C ALA A 129 -10.94 13.94 -5.99
N LEU A 130 -11.29 13.15 -7.01
CA LEU A 130 -10.33 12.29 -7.71
C LEU A 130 -9.28 13.11 -8.48
N ALA A 131 -9.67 14.21 -9.11
CA ALA A 131 -8.78 15.08 -9.86
C ALA A 131 -7.74 15.77 -8.96
N GLU A 132 -8.20 16.43 -7.90
CA GLU A 132 -7.35 17.18 -6.96
C GLU A 132 -6.34 16.28 -6.22
N THR A 133 -6.72 15.04 -5.93
CA THR A 133 -5.90 14.12 -5.13
C THR A 133 -4.93 13.28 -5.97
N SER A 134 -5.16 13.16 -7.29
CA SER A 134 -4.29 12.43 -8.21
C SER A 134 -2.87 13.00 -8.30
N GLU A 135 -2.68 14.28 -7.99
CA GLU A 135 -1.36 14.92 -7.94
C GLU A 135 -0.62 14.64 -6.63
N ILE A 136 -1.35 14.59 -5.51
CA ILE A 136 -0.76 14.40 -4.18
C ILE A 136 -0.20 12.98 -4.02
N VAL A 137 -0.90 11.98 -4.56
CA VAL A 137 -0.44 10.58 -4.54
C VAL A 137 0.73 10.34 -5.52
N LYS A 138 0.89 11.17 -6.56
CA LYS A 138 2.05 11.09 -7.47
C LYS A 138 3.34 11.61 -6.81
N MET A 139 3.25 12.53 -5.86
CA MET A 139 4.42 13.12 -5.18
C MET A 139 5.11 12.16 -4.19
N THR A 140 4.49 11.02 -3.88
CA THR A 140 5.11 9.95 -3.07
C THR A 140 5.91 8.96 -3.94
N LYS A 141 6.07 9.23 -5.24
CA LYS A 141 6.85 8.43 -6.18
C LYS A 141 8.26 9.00 -6.37
#